data_AF-A0A0Q2UTD1-F1
#
_entry.id   AF-A0A0Q2UTD1-F1
#
_cell.length_a   1.000
_cell.length_b   1.000
_cell.length_c   1.000
_cell.angle_alpha   90.00
_cell.angle_beta   90.00
_cell.angle_gamma   90.00
#
_symmetry.space_group_name_H-M   'P 1'
#
loop_
_entity.id
_entity.type
_entity.pdbx_description
1 polymer ?
#
loop_
_entity_poly.entity_id
_entity_poly.type
_entity_poly.pdbx_seq_one_letter_code
_entity_poly.pdbx_strand_id
1 'polypeptide(L)'
;MHIAPYDNGNRPIVDIDDDTVPLNYFNIVKLTHGQSFDYRVPGYETCIVPATGTVDVAVEGVAFDGLGGRGTDVWDGEPEGAYIPSGARVTITCTSDATETFIAGAKYDKVLDPFDVRRDQIDLVQYGSDDTKTHRKIKHILGQKQADRVGRLLVSELYTVGQGGWSGFPSHKHDTDRLPQETRHDETYNFRFRPNHGSGLQMLQREDGKPGDAYHIVDGSTICIDRGYHPCAVLPGYEMYYFTILGGLSQRPLVQYFQPSHAEQIETIPGIKDMIAKFK
;
A
#
# COMPACT_ATOMS: atom_id res chain seq x y z
N MET A 1 11.97 -5.28 9.39
CA MET A 1 11.27 -3.97 9.43
C MET A 1 11.65 -3.07 8.27
N HIS A 2 12.79 -2.35 8.28
CA HIS A 2 13.25 -1.58 7.11
C HIS A 2 14.10 -2.45 6.19
N ILE A 3 13.71 -2.52 4.93
CA ILE A 3 14.43 -3.18 3.86
C ILE A 3 14.89 -2.07 2.90
N ALA A 4 16.20 -1.85 2.86
CA ALA A 4 16.83 -0.90 1.94
C ALA A 4 16.56 -1.32 0.47
N PRO A 5 16.48 -0.39 -0.48
CA PRO A 5 16.27 -0.74 -1.89
C PRO A 5 17.40 -1.64 -2.43
N TYR A 6 17.02 -2.64 -3.21
CA TYR A 6 17.92 -3.56 -3.88
C TYR A 6 17.24 -4.14 -5.12
N ASP A 7 18.02 -4.74 -6.01
CA ASP A 7 17.45 -5.60 -7.06
C ASP A 7 17.05 -6.94 -6.44
N ASN A 8 15.74 -7.16 -6.30
CA ASN A 8 15.20 -8.40 -5.76
C ASN A 8 15.23 -9.56 -6.76
N GLY A 9 15.61 -9.32 -8.03
CA GLY A 9 15.59 -10.33 -9.07
C GLY A 9 14.21 -10.94 -9.28
N ASN A 10 13.15 -10.11 -9.17
CA ASN A 10 11.74 -10.49 -9.22
C ASN A 10 11.30 -11.53 -8.16
N ARG A 11 12.09 -11.73 -7.09
CA ARG A 11 11.70 -12.53 -5.91
C ARG A 11 11.00 -11.68 -4.86
N PRO A 12 10.07 -12.23 -4.08
CA PRO A 12 9.34 -11.47 -3.07
C PRO A 12 10.29 -10.73 -2.12
N ILE A 13 9.93 -9.48 -1.84
CA ILE A 13 10.60 -8.63 -0.84
C ILE A 13 10.08 -8.97 0.56
N VAL A 14 8.77 -9.25 0.65
CA VAL A 14 8.09 -9.82 1.81
C VAL A 14 7.42 -11.10 1.32
N ASP A 15 7.92 -12.25 1.76
CA ASP A 15 7.40 -13.54 1.34
C ASP A 15 6.26 -14.00 2.28
N ILE A 16 5.60 -15.11 1.93
CA ILE A 16 4.61 -15.73 2.78
C ILE A 16 5.19 -16.10 4.15
N ASP A 17 4.36 -16.00 5.18
CA ASP A 17 4.74 -16.25 6.58
C ASP A 17 5.99 -15.46 7.04
N ASP A 18 6.18 -14.24 6.53
CA ASP A 18 7.23 -13.32 6.99
C ASP A 18 7.22 -13.15 8.52
N ASP A 19 8.40 -13.15 9.14
CA ASP A 19 8.56 -13.10 10.60
C ASP A 19 8.03 -11.80 11.23
N THR A 20 7.93 -10.71 10.46
CA THR A 20 7.48 -9.39 10.93
C THR A 20 6.02 -9.12 10.60
N VAL A 21 5.59 -9.44 9.38
CA VAL A 21 4.25 -9.16 8.84
C VAL A 21 3.65 -10.42 8.20
N PRO A 22 3.38 -11.49 8.98
CA PRO A 22 2.96 -12.78 8.46
C PRO A 22 1.62 -12.74 7.70
N LEU A 23 0.82 -11.67 7.84
CA LEU A 23 -0.43 -11.52 7.10
C LEU A 23 -0.22 -10.91 5.72
N ASN A 24 0.95 -10.35 5.40
CA ASN A 24 1.21 -9.66 4.14
C ASN A 24 2.14 -10.45 3.22
N TYR A 25 2.06 -10.15 1.93
CA TYR A 25 3.01 -10.55 0.89
C TYR A 25 3.30 -9.33 0.02
N PHE A 26 4.55 -9.17 -0.43
CA PHE A 26 4.93 -8.10 -1.34
C PHE A 26 6.06 -8.49 -2.29
N ASN A 27 5.85 -8.26 -3.58
CA ASN A 27 6.89 -8.37 -4.60
C ASN A 27 6.87 -7.16 -5.54
N ILE A 28 8.04 -6.81 -6.04
CA ILE A 28 8.21 -5.88 -7.16
C ILE A 28 8.78 -6.68 -8.33
N VAL A 29 8.08 -6.67 -9.45
CA VAL A 29 8.49 -7.38 -10.66
C VAL A 29 8.80 -6.36 -11.74
N LYS A 30 10.00 -6.43 -12.30
CA LYS A 30 10.45 -5.60 -13.42
C LYS A 30 10.55 -6.47 -14.67
N LEU A 31 9.89 -6.03 -15.74
CA LEU A 31 9.87 -6.72 -17.03
C LEU A 31 10.10 -5.73 -18.16
N THR A 32 10.67 -6.19 -19.27
CA THR A 32 10.71 -5.48 -20.54
C THR A 32 9.67 -6.03 -21.52
N HIS A 33 9.37 -5.29 -22.59
CA HIS A 33 8.40 -5.69 -23.61
C HIS A 33 8.47 -7.17 -24.00
N GLY A 34 7.33 -7.87 -23.91
CA GLY A 34 7.18 -9.28 -24.25
C GLY A 34 7.72 -10.27 -23.22
N GLN A 35 8.40 -9.82 -22.17
CA GLN A 35 8.74 -10.70 -21.04
C GLN A 35 7.51 -11.00 -20.21
N SER A 36 7.48 -12.22 -19.67
CA SER A 36 6.43 -12.68 -18.79
C SER A 36 6.98 -13.13 -17.44
N PHE A 37 6.15 -13.02 -16.41
CA PHE A 37 6.41 -13.51 -15.06
C PHE A 37 5.23 -14.35 -14.58
N ASP A 38 5.51 -15.62 -14.30
CA ASP A 38 4.54 -16.56 -13.74
C ASP A 38 4.69 -16.62 -12.22
N TYR A 39 3.57 -16.59 -11.51
CA TYR A 39 3.59 -16.80 -10.07
C TYR A 39 2.31 -17.45 -9.53
N ARG A 40 2.42 -17.93 -8.30
CA ARG A 40 1.33 -18.47 -7.49
C ARG A 40 1.69 -18.28 -6.03
N VAL A 41 0.75 -17.78 -5.22
CA VAL A 41 0.94 -17.60 -3.78
C VAL A 41 -0.14 -18.36 -3.01
N PRO A 42 0.07 -19.65 -2.68
CA PRO A 42 -0.92 -20.43 -1.91
C PRO A 42 -1.20 -19.80 -0.54
N GLY A 43 -2.48 -19.75 -0.13
CA GLY A 43 -2.89 -19.19 1.17
C GLY A 43 -2.95 -17.66 1.22
N TYR A 44 -2.61 -16.97 0.13
CA TYR A 44 -2.68 -15.51 0.03
C TYR A 44 -3.43 -15.11 -1.23
N GLU A 45 -4.37 -14.18 -1.06
CA GLU A 45 -4.92 -13.43 -2.19
C GLU A 45 -3.94 -12.32 -2.56
N THR A 46 -3.90 -11.91 -3.84
CA THR A 46 -2.99 -10.85 -4.29
C THR A 46 -3.69 -9.76 -5.10
N CYS A 47 -3.02 -8.61 -5.23
CA CYS A 47 -3.39 -7.52 -6.11
C CYS A 47 -2.17 -7.12 -6.95
N ILE A 48 -2.31 -7.21 -8.26
CA ILE A 48 -1.29 -6.79 -9.23
C ILE A 48 -1.55 -5.34 -9.59
N VAL A 49 -0.55 -4.49 -9.42
CA VAL A 49 -0.64 -3.04 -9.64
C VAL A 49 0.58 -2.57 -10.42
N PRO A 50 0.46 -2.27 -11.73
CA PRO A 50 1.52 -1.63 -12.48
C PRO A 50 1.83 -0.24 -11.89
N ALA A 51 3.01 -0.10 -11.28
CA ALA A 51 3.52 1.19 -10.81
C ALA A 51 3.85 2.08 -12.01
N THR A 52 4.48 1.49 -13.03
CA THR A 52 4.73 2.08 -14.34
C THR A 52 4.56 1.04 -15.43
N GLY A 53 4.36 1.49 -16.67
CA GLY A 53 4.13 0.64 -17.82
C GLY A 53 2.73 0.05 -17.88
N THR A 54 2.58 -0.92 -18.77
CA THR A 54 1.34 -1.63 -19.08
C THR A 54 1.62 -3.11 -19.18
N VAL A 55 0.71 -3.93 -18.64
CA VAL A 55 0.79 -5.38 -18.65
C VAL A 55 -0.53 -6.02 -19.03
N ASP A 56 -0.47 -7.21 -19.63
CA ASP A 56 -1.59 -8.14 -19.71
C ASP A 56 -1.49 -9.15 -18.57
N VAL A 57 -2.60 -9.46 -17.92
CA VAL A 57 -2.66 -10.39 -16.78
C VAL A 57 -3.60 -11.55 -17.11
N ALA A 58 -3.08 -12.78 -17.09
CA ALA A 58 -3.86 -14.00 -17.26
C ALA A 58 -3.96 -14.78 -15.95
N VAL A 59 -5.18 -15.12 -15.52
CA VAL A 59 -5.51 -15.77 -14.24
C VAL A 59 -6.46 -16.93 -14.49
N GLU A 60 -5.94 -18.17 -14.45
CA GLU A 60 -6.76 -19.40 -14.58
C GLU A 60 -7.82 -19.35 -15.72
N GLY A 61 -7.45 -18.81 -16.88
CA GLY A 61 -8.33 -18.68 -18.06
C GLY A 61 -9.14 -17.38 -18.17
N VAL A 62 -9.06 -16.48 -17.19
CA VAL A 62 -9.55 -15.09 -17.26
C VAL A 62 -8.39 -14.17 -17.66
N ALA A 63 -8.65 -13.17 -18.50
CA ALA A 63 -7.64 -12.21 -18.95
C ALA A 63 -8.05 -10.77 -18.63
N PHE A 64 -7.09 -9.97 -18.20
CA PHE A 64 -7.19 -8.53 -18.02
C PHE A 64 -6.08 -7.87 -18.85
N ASP A 65 -6.45 -7.43 -20.05
CA ASP A 65 -5.50 -6.85 -21.00
C ASP A 65 -5.28 -5.36 -20.71
N GLY A 66 -4.08 -4.87 -21.01
CA GLY A 66 -3.75 -3.45 -20.98
C GLY A 66 -3.89 -2.81 -19.60
N LEU A 67 -3.59 -3.54 -18.52
CA LEU A 67 -3.61 -3.02 -17.15
C LEU A 67 -2.44 -2.06 -16.92
N GLY A 68 -2.72 -0.88 -16.38
CA GLY A 68 -1.72 0.17 -16.14
C GLY A 68 -1.81 1.31 -17.15
N GLY A 69 -0.72 2.06 -17.33
CA GLY A 69 -0.69 3.23 -18.23
C GLY A 69 0.09 4.43 -17.73
N ARG A 70 0.68 4.37 -16.54
CA ARG A 70 1.64 5.38 -16.07
C ARG A 70 2.97 5.20 -16.80
N GLY A 71 3.58 6.31 -17.25
CA GLY A 71 4.79 6.27 -18.06
C GLY A 71 6.07 6.17 -17.24
N THR A 72 6.48 7.30 -16.67
CA THR A 72 7.77 7.49 -16.02
C THR A 72 7.72 7.10 -14.55
N ASP A 73 6.68 7.50 -13.84
CA ASP A 73 6.55 7.25 -12.40
C ASP A 73 5.09 7.22 -11.92
N VAL A 74 4.93 6.98 -10.62
CA VAL A 74 3.64 6.80 -9.95
C VAL A 74 2.74 8.04 -9.95
N TRP A 75 3.25 9.23 -10.28
CA TRP A 75 2.46 10.47 -10.32
C TRP A 75 1.87 10.76 -11.70
N ASP A 76 2.22 10.00 -12.75
CA ASP A 76 1.77 10.24 -14.13
C ASP A 76 0.29 9.92 -14.39
N GLY A 77 -0.44 9.44 -13.38
CA GLY A 77 -1.86 9.13 -13.55
C GLY A 77 -2.51 8.40 -12.39
N GLU A 78 -3.64 7.78 -12.69
CA GLU A 78 -4.35 6.88 -11.78
C GLU A 78 -3.76 5.48 -11.85
N PRO A 79 -3.67 4.77 -10.71
CA PRO A 79 -3.33 3.36 -10.73
C PRO A 79 -4.47 2.54 -11.36
N GLU A 80 -4.11 1.36 -11.82
CA GLU A 80 -5.04 0.27 -12.08
C GLU A 80 -4.54 -0.96 -11.32
N GLY A 81 -5.41 -1.93 -11.09
CA GLY A 81 -4.98 -3.18 -10.49
C GLY A 81 -5.87 -4.36 -10.83
N ALA A 82 -5.40 -5.57 -10.54
CA ALA A 82 -6.19 -6.79 -10.68
C ALA A 82 -6.14 -7.58 -9.37
N TYR A 83 -7.32 -7.88 -8.82
CA TYR A 83 -7.48 -8.80 -7.71
C TYR A 83 -7.34 -10.25 -8.21
N ILE A 84 -6.51 -11.01 -7.50
CA ILE A 84 -6.20 -12.40 -7.79
C ILE A 84 -6.61 -13.24 -6.58
N PRO A 85 -7.44 -14.27 -6.76
CA PRO A 85 -7.86 -15.11 -5.66
C PRO A 85 -6.76 -16.04 -5.17
N SER A 86 -6.91 -16.49 -3.92
CA SER A 86 -5.88 -17.23 -3.22
C SER A 86 -5.37 -18.46 -3.97
N GLY A 87 -4.06 -18.50 -4.18
CA GLY A 87 -3.40 -19.62 -4.84
C GLY A 87 -3.77 -19.84 -6.31
N ALA A 88 -4.34 -18.85 -7.02
CA ALA A 88 -4.47 -18.93 -8.48
C ALA A 88 -3.10 -18.83 -9.17
N ARG A 89 -2.94 -19.53 -10.30
CA ARG A 89 -1.80 -19.33 -11.20
C ARG A 89 -2.02 -18.09 -12.04
N VAL A 90 -1.01 -17.24 -12.07
CA VAL A 90 -1.03 -15.99 -12.85
C VAL A 90 0.18 -15.89 -13.75
N THR A 91 -0.05 -15.35 -14.94
CA THR A 91 1.00 -14.87 -15.85
C THR A 91 0.82 -13.37 -16.07
N ILE A 92 1.86 -12.59 -15.82
CA ILE A 92 1.94 -11.15 -16.14
C ILE A 92 2.83 -11.00 -17.36
N THR A 93 2.39 -10.31 -18.41
CA THR A 93 3.20 -10.04 -19.62
C THR A 93 3.31 -8.54 -19.86
N CYS A 94 4.53 -8.02 -20.02
CA CYS A 94 4.76 -6.60 -20.30
C CYS A 94 4.43 -6.24 -21.75
N THR A 95 3.55 -5.26 -21.95
CA THR A 95 3.15 -4.77 -23.29
C THR A 95 3.71 -3.38 -23.62
N SER A 96 4.20 -2.65 -22.61
CA SER A 96 5.04 -1.46 -22.80
C SER A 96 6.52 -1.81 -22.94
N ASP A 97 7.38 -0.82 -23.23
CA ASP A 97 8.84 -1.00 -23.31
C ASP A 97 9.43 -1.63 -22.03
N ALA A 98 8.96 -1.16 -20.87
CA ALA A 98 9.25 -1.72 -19.56
C ALA A 98 8.08 -1.49 -18.59
N THR A 99 8.05 -2.27 -17.50
CA THR A 99 7.12 -2.09 -16.38
C THR A 99 7.84 -2.32 -15.05
N GLU A 100 7.47 -1.56 -14.03
CA GLU A 100 7.60 -1.95 -12.64
C GLU A 100 6.20 -2.28 -12.11
N THR A 101 5.97 -3.54 -11.72
CA THR A 101 4.68 -4.03 -11.26
C THR A 101 4.76 -4.49 -9.80
N PHE A 102 3.88 -3.96 -8.97
CA PHE A 102 3.73 -4.34 -7.57
C PHE A 102 2.74 -5.50 -7.44
N ILE A 103 3.09 -6.50 -6.63
CA ILE A 103 2.20 -7.59 -6.26
C ILE A 103 2.02 -7.53 -4.75
N ALA A 104 0.91 -6.94 -4.32
CA ALA A 104 0.48 -6.94 -2.92
C ALA A 104 -0.23 -8.24 -2.60
N GLY A 105 -0.18 -8.72 -1.36
CA GLY A 105 -1.01 -9.84 -0.93
C GLY A 105 -1.34 -9.83 0.54
N ALA A 106 -2.41 -10.53 0.88
CA ALA A 106 -2.80 -10.79 2.26
C ALA A 106 -3.22 -12.24 2.47
N LYS A 107 -3.00 -12.75 3.68
CA LYS A 107 -3.36 -14.13 4.06
C LYS A 107 -4.87 -14.33 4.03
N TYR A 108 -5.33 -15.25 3.19
CA TYR A 108 -6.74 -15.55 3.01
C TYR A 108 -6.93 -16.93 2.38
N ASP A 109 -7.72 -17.80 2.99
CA ASP A 109 -7.83 -19.21 2.58
C ASP A 109 -9.02 -19.51 1.66
N LYS A 110 -9.90 -18.54 1.40
CA LYS A 110 -11.06 -18.72 0.53
C LYS A 110 -10.72 -18.27 -0.89
N VAL A 111 -11.26 -19.00 -1.87
CA VAL A 111 -11.16 -18.65 -3.29
C VAL A 111 -12.34 -17.77 -3.66
N LEU A 112 -12.06 -16.62 -4.26
CA LEU A 112 -13.03 -15.67 -4.82
C LEU A 112 -12.84 -15.58 -6.35
N ASP A 113 -13.61 -14.73 -7.01
CA ASP A 113 -13.47 -14.50 -8.46
C ASP A 113 -12.46 -13.38 -8.74
N PRO A 114 -11.57 -13.54 -9.74
CA PRO A 114 -10.64 -12.49 -10.13
C PRO A 114 -11.37 -11.32 -10.81
N PHE A 115 -10.82 -10.11 -10.68
CA PHE A 115 -11.34 -8.92 -11.38
C PHE A 115 -10.30 -7.81 -11.49
N ASP A 116 -10.48 -6.89 -12.43
CA ASP A 116 -9.70 -5.67 -12.56
C ASP A 116 -10.42 -4.44 -11.97
N VAL A 117 -9.60 -3.47 -11.57
CA VAL A 117 -9.96 -2.14 -11.12
C VAL A 117 -9.27 -1.15 -12.04
N ARG A 118 -10.06 -0.48 -12.87
CA ARG A 118 -9.61 0.51 -13.83
C ARG A 118 -9.64 1.91 -13.27
N ARG A 119 -8.97 2.83 -13.97
CA ARG A 119 -8.77 4.22 -13.55
C ARG A 119 -10.05 4.97 -13.12
N ASP A 120 -11.19 4.67 -13.72
CA ASP A 120 -12.49 5.29 -13.42
C ASP A 120 -13.19 4.69 -12.19
N GLN A 121 -12.72 3.55 -11.71
CA GLN A 121 -13.25 2.86 -10.53
C GLN A 121 -12.53 3.25 -9.23
N ILE A 122 -11.34 3.86 -9.33
CA ILE A 122 -10.53 4.29 -8.19
C ILE A 122 -11.33 5.22 -7.26
N ASP A 123 -11.27 4.95 -5.96
CA ASP A 123 -11.86 5.82 -4.93
C ASP A 123 -10.78 6.76 -4.39
N LEU A 124 -10.98 8.06 -4.61
CA LEU A 124 -10.04 9.11 -4.24
C LEU A 124 -10.49 9.78 -2.94
N VAL A 125 -9.56 9.90 -2.00
CA VAL A 125 -9.73 10.67 -0.77
C VAL A 125 -8.60 11.69 -0.69
N GLN A 126 -8.91 12.95 -0.46
CA GLN A 126 -7.91 13.99 -0.24
C GLN A 126 -8.31 14.86 0.95
N TYR A 127 -7.38 15.05 1.88
CA TYR A 127 -7.61 15.75 3.14
C TYR A 127 -6.32 16.41 3.65
N GLY A 128 -6.42 17.14 4.76
CA GLY A 128 -5.32 17.93 5.31
C GLY A 128 -4.98 19.15 4.47
N SER A 129 -3.89 19.83 4.81
CA SER A 129 -3.43 21.02 4.08
C SER A 129 -1.92 21.22 4.20
N ASP A 130 -1.36 22.05 3.33
CA ASP A 130 0.05 22.44 3.37
C ASP A 130 0.38 23.27 4.63
N ASP A 131 -0.60 24.01 5.16
CA ASP A 131 -0.47 24.79 6.40
C ASP A 131 -0.33 23.87 7.62
N THR A 132 -1.14 22.81 7.66
CA THR A 132 -1.06 21.79 8.73
C THR A 132 0.04 20.76 8.48
N LYS A 133 0.69 20.80 7.32
CA LYS A 133 1.66 19.80 6.85
C LYS A 133 1.11 18.38 6.79
N THR A 134 -0.20 18.20 6.67
CA THR A 134 -0.87 16.88 6.64
C THR A 134 -1.59 16.60 5.33
N HIS A 135 -1.32 17.40 4.29
CA HIS A 135 -1.96 17.28 3.00
C HIS A 135 -1.67 15.91 2.38
N ARG A 136 -2.71 15.09 2.24
CA ARG A 136 -2.58 13.71 1.78
C ARG A 136 -3.64 13.41 0.74
N LYS A 137 -3.25 12.65 -0.26
CA LYS A 137 -4.11 12.10 -1.30
C LYS A 137 -3.98 10.58 -1.29
N ILE A 138 -5.09 9.89 -1.14
CA ILE A 138 -5.21 8.43 -1.07
C ILE A 138 -6.02 7.96 -2.27
N LYS A 139 -5.48 6.98 -3.00
CA LYS A 139 -6.15 6.30 -4.10
C LYS A 139 -6.35 4.85 -3.72
N HIS A 140 -7.57 4.47 -3.40
CA HIS A 140 -7.88 3.09 -3.03
C HIS A 140 -8.07 2.24 -4.29
N ILE A 141 -7.21 1.23 -4.45
CA ILE A 141 -7.31 0.24 -5.52
C ILE A 141 -8.26 -0.87 -5.07
N LEU A 142 -7.98 -1.48 -3.91
CA LEU A 142 -8.88 -2.41 -3.23
C LEU A 142 -9.42 -1.74 -1.96
N GLY A 143 -10.41 -0.85 -2.14
CA GLY A 143 -11.03 -0.06 -1.08
C GLY A 143 -12.43 -0.54 -0.69
N GLN A 144 -13.29 0.37 -0.25
CA GLN A 144 -14.67 0.06 0.12
C GLN A 144 -15.54 -0.38 -1.06
N LYS A 145 -15.32 0.16 -2.26
CA LYS A 145 -16.09 -0.20 -3.47
C LYS A 145 -15.97 -1.68 -3.88
N GLN A 146 -14.98 -2.40 -3.36
CA GLN A 146 -14.69 -3.80 -3.68
C GLN A 146 -14.88 -4.73 -2.46
N ALA A 147 -15.43 -4.23 -1.35
CA ALA A 147 -15.44 -4.93 -0.06
C ALA A 147 -16.15 -6.29 -0.07
N ASP A 148 -17.09 -6.51 -0.98
CA ASP A 148 -17.85 -7.75 -1.16
C ASP A 148 -17.15 -8.77 -2.08
N ARG A 149 -16.05 -8.38 -2.73
CA ARG A 149 -15.35 -9.16 -3.77
C ARG A 149 -13.92 -9.54 -3.40
N VAL A 150 -13.44 -9.11 -2.24
CA VAL A 150 -12.08 -9.37 -1.75
C VAL A 150 -12.14 -9.96 -0.34
N GLY A 151 -11.08 -10.66 0.08
CA GLY A 151 -11.00 -11.28 1.39
C GLY A 151 -10.67 -10.29 2.51
N ARG A 152 -9.39 -10.21 2.87
CA ARG A 152 -8.82 -9.40 3.96
C ARG A 152 -7.83 -8.35 3.48
N LEU A 153 -7.51 -8.35 2.19
CA LEU A 153 -6.59 -7.42 1.55
C LEU A 153 -7.20 -6.03 1.36
N LEU A 154 -6.41 -5.03 1.72
CA LEU A 154 -6.60 -3.61 1.44
C LEU A 154 -5.36 -3.10 0.72
N VAL A 155 -5.53 -2.43 -0.42
CA VAL A 155 -4.42 -1.90 -1.24
C VAL A 155 -4.72 -0.47 -1.64
N SER A 156 -3.77 0.42 -1.34
CA SER A 156 -3.92 1.85 -1.61
C SER A 156 -2.59 2.49 -2.00
N GLU A 157 -2.67 3.55 -2.79
CA GLU A 157 -1.55 4.45 -3.05
C GLU A 157 -1.75 5.75 -2.31
N LEU A 158 -0.69 6.24 -1.67
CA LEU A 158 -0.77 7.43 -0.85
C LEU A 158 0.32 8.40 -1.22
N TYR A 159 -0.08 9.66 -1.35
CA TYR A 159 0.78 10.76 -1.70
C TYR A 159 0.73 11.75 -0.54
N THR A 160 1.90 12.06 0.01
CA THR A 160 2.07 13.29 0.79
C THR A 160 2.12 14.41 -0.22
N VAL A 161 1.04 15.18 -0.29
CA VAL A 161 0.87 16.25 -1.27
C VAL A 161 1.72 17.44 -0.84
N GLY A 162 2.38 18.07 -1.81
CA GLY A 162 3.35 19.13 -1.55
C GLY A 162 4.70 18.60 -1.08
N GLN A 163 5.56 19.50 -0.60
CA GLN A 163 6.93 19.19 -0.19
C GLN A 163 7.14 19.42 1.31
N GLY A 164 7.83 18.49 1.98
CA GLY A 164 8.13 18.60 3.42
C GLY A 164 6.93 18.37 4.35
N GLY A 165 5.99 17.51 3.94
CA GLY A 165 4.78 17.16 4.71
C GLY A 165 4.89 15.88 5.56
N TRP A 166 3.82 15.59 6.27
CA TRP A 166 3.61 14.40 7.09
C TRP A 166 2.47 13.55 6.56
N SER A 167 2.63 12.24 6.69
CA SER A 167 1.64 11.21 6.44
C SER A 167 1.50 10.30 7.66
N GLY A 168 0.38 9.58 7.75
CA GLY A 168 0.09 8.76 8.92
C GLY A 168 -0.08 9.58 10.21
N PHE A 169 -0.31 10.89 10.10
CA PHE A 169 -0.58 11.80 11.21
C PHE A 169 -2.05 12.28 11.20
N PRO A 170 -2.76 12.36 12.35
CA PRO A 170 -2.30 12.02 13.69
C PRO A 170 -1.95 10.56 13.79
N SER A 171 -0.95 10.30 14.62
CA SER A 171 -0.36 8.97 14.67
C SER A 171 -1.39 7.94 15.11
N HIS A 172 -1.35 6.76 14.50
CA HIS A 172 -2.30 5.69 14.76
C HIS A 172 -1.63 4.33 14.62
N LYS A 173 -2.32 3.32 15.14
CA LYS A 173 -1.93 1.91 15.06
C LYS A 173 -3.14 1.04 14.78
N HIS A 174 -2.88 -0.20 14.38
CA HIS A 174 -3.88 -1.27 14.16
C HIS A 174 -3.19 -2.61 14.45
N ASP A 175 -2.65 -2.73 15.66
CA ASP A 175 -1.77 -3.80 16.09
C ASP A 175 -2.41 -4.75 17.12
N THR A 176 -3.68 -4.51 17.43
CA THR A 176 -4.43 -5.28 18.43
C THR A 176 -5.88 -5.45 17.97
N ASP A 177 -6.42 -6.67 18.08
CA ASP A 177 -7.86 -6.90 17.96
C ASP A 177 -8.56 -6.47 19.27
N ARG A 178 -8.85 -5.17 19.37
CA ARG A 178 -9.60 -4.56 20.47
C ARG A 178 -10.95 -4.08 19.93
N LEU A 179 -11.81 -5.02 19.54
CA LEU A 179 -13.07 -4.70 18.88
C LEU A 179 -14.09 -4.07 19.85
N PRO A 180 -14.85 -3.03 19.43
CA PRO A 180 -14.85 -2.40 18.10
C PRO A 180 -13.87 -1.20 17.95
N GLN A 181 -12.98 -0.95 18.91
CA GLN A 181 -12.12 0.23 18.96
C GLN A 181 -10.87 0.15 18.07
N GLU A 182 -10.38 -1.05 17.76
CA GLU A 182 -9.19 -1.29 16.96
C GLU A 182 -9.25 -2.67 16.31
N THR A 183 -8.80 -2.77 15.06
CA THR A 183 -8.60 -4.04 14.35
C THR A 183 -7.12 -4.36 14.22
N ARG A 184 -6.76 -5.64 14.17
CA ARG A 184 -5.40 -6.09 13.90
C ARG A 184 -5.16 -6.23 12.40
N HIS A 185 -4.23 -5.44 11.89
CA HIS A 185 -3.73 -5.51 10.51
C HIS A 185 -2.21 -5.43 10.49
N ASP A 186 -1.56 -6.31 9.73
CA ASP A 186 -0.17 -6.06 9.33
C ASP A 186 -0.16 -5.04 8.20
N GLU A 187 0.88 -4.20 8.18
CA GLU A 187 1.01 -3.18 7.16
C GLU A 187 2.41 -3.16 6.55
N THR A 188 2.46 -3.00 5.24
CA THR A 188 3.71 -2.91 4.47
C THR A 188 3.66 -1.71 3.55
N TYR A 189 4.73 -0.89 3.60
CA TYR A 189 4.91 0.28 2.74
C TYR A 189 6.06 0.08 1.77
N ASN A 190 5.91 0.58 0.55
CA ASN A 190 7.01 0.75 -0.40
C ASN A 190 7.04 2.18 -0.93
N PHE A 191 8.18 2.87 -0.81
CA PHE A 191 8.28 4.32 -0.97
C PHE A 191 8.83 4.74 -2.34
N ARG A 192 8.31 5.84 -2.88
CA ARG A 192 8.89 6.58 -4.00
C ARG A 192 9.01 8.06 -3.64
N PHE A 193 9.97 8.75 -4.25
CA PHE A 193 10.17 10.19 -4.05
C PHE A 193 10.21 10.94 -5.36
N ARG A 194 9.79 12.21 -5.33
CA ARG A 194 9.93 13.12 -6.46
C ARG A 194 10.59 14.43 -6.01
N PRO A 195 11.76 14.78 -6.57
CA PRO A 195 12.62 13.94 -7.42
C PRO A 195 13.09 12.64 -6.72
N ASN A 196 13.51 11.64 -7.50
CA ASN A 196 13.82 10.27 -7.03
C ASN A 196 15.04 10.14 -6.11
N HIS A 197 15.82 11.19 -5.92
CA HIS A 197 16.88 11.26 -4.91
C HIS A 197 16.40 11.90 -3.59
N GLY A 198 15.09 12.11 -3.46
CA GLY A 198 14.46 12.53 -2.21
C GLY A 198 14.54 11.46 -1.13
N SER A 199 14.17 11.85 0.09
CA SER A 199 14.10 10.94 1.23
C SER A 199 13.18 11.48 2.33
N GLY A 200 12.97 10.66 3.35
CA GLY A 200 12.15 10.99 4.51
C GLY A 200 12.52 10.15 5.74
N LEU A 201 11.66 10.21 6.75
CA LEU A 201 11.73 9.41 7.96
C LEU A 201 10.43 8.66 8.16
N GLN A 202 10.52 7.35 8.36
CA GLN A 202 9.44 6.56 8.93
C GLN A 202 9.69 6.44 10.44
N MET A 203 8.76 6.92 11.25
CA MET A 203 8.82 6.74 12.70
C MET A 203 8.02 5.51 13.09
N LEU A 204 8.44 4.85 14.17
CA LEU A 204 7.70 3.74 14.77
C LEU A 204 7.77 3.79 16.29
N GLN A 205 6.69 4.27 16.90
CA GLN A 205 6.56 4.40 18.34
C GLN A 205 5.69 3.27 18.91
N ARG A 206 6.30 2.37 19.67
CA ARG A 206 5.60 1.19 20.22
C ARG A 206 4.61 1.55 21.33
N GLU A 207 4.93 2.57 22.11
CA GLU A 207 4.18 2.96 23.30
C GLU A 207 4.07 4.49 23.37
N ASP A 208 2.89 4.98 23.74
CA ASP A 208 2.65 6.41 23.89
C ASP A 208 3.55 7.01 24.98
N GLY A 209 4.09 8.20 24.74
CA GLY A 209 5.01 8.89 25.65
C GLY A 209 6.42 8.30 25.76
N LYS A 210 6.74 7.21 25.02
CA LYS A 210 8.10 6.65 24.97
C LYS A 210 8.75 6.86 23.59
N PRO A 211 10.07 7.12 23.50
CA PRO A 211 10.75 7.18 22.21
C PRO A 211 10.57 5.88 21.40
N GLY A 212 10.43 6.04 20.09
CA GLY A 212 10.36 4.96 19.12
C GLY A 212 11.60 4.87 18.24
N ASP A 213 11.54 4.00 17.25
CA ASP A 213 12.54 3.91 16.19
C ASP A 213 12.26 4.95 15.10
N ALA A 214 13.30 5.35 14.39
CA ALA A 214 13.19 6.21 13.21
C ALA A 214 14.10 5.67 12.11
N TYR A 215 13.52 5.41 10.93
CA TYR A 215 14.21 4.83 9.78
C TYR A 215 14.32 5.87 8.68
N HIS A 216 15.54 6.06 8.16
CA HIS A 216 15.77 6.87 6.96
C HIS A 216 15.27 6.11 5.74
N ILE A 217 14.27 6.66 5.06
CA ILE A 217 13.65 6.06 3.88
C ILE A 217 14.07 6.83 2.62
N VAL A 218 14.52 6.09 1.62
CA VAL A 218 14.90 6.57 0.29
C VAL A 218 14.07 5.87 -0.78
N ASP A 219 14.16 6.30 -2.04
CA ASP A 219 13.42 5.71 -3.15
C ASP A 219 13.63 4.19 -3.24
N GLY A 220 12.52 3.44 -3.30
CA GLY A 220 12.53 1.97 -3.29
C GLY A 220 12.55 1.32 -1.90
N SER A 221 12.67 2.07 -0.80
CA SER A 221 12.65 1.51 0.55
C SER A 221 11.33 0.78 0.84
N THR A 222 11.41 -0.33 1.58
CA THR A 222 10.23 -1.05 2.09
C THR A 222 10.22 -1.03 3.63
N ILE A 223 9.07 -0.76 4.24
CA ILE A 223 8.88 -0.85 5.69
C ILE A 223 7.78 -1.89 5.98
N CYS A 224 8.08 -2.86 6.83
CA CYS A 224 7.12 -3.81 7.40
C CYS A 224 6.79 -3.38 8.83
N ILE A 225 5.52 -3.04 9.09
CA ILE A 225 5.01 -2.52 10.35
C ILE A 225 4.27 -3.64 11.09
N ASP A 226 4.89 -4.17 12.15
CA ASP A 226 4.29 -5.21 12.98
C ASP A 226 3.34 -4.63 14.06
N ARG A 227 3.72 -3.51 14.68
CA ARG A 227 2.94 -2.86 15.75
C ARG A 227 3.32 -1.41 16.03
N GLY A 228 2.49 -0.68 16.76
CA GLY A 228 2.76 0.68 17.22
C GLY A 228 2.39 1.77 16.21
N TYR A 229 2.59 3.01 16.65
CA TYR A 229 2.23 4.23 15.94
C TYR A 229 3.26 4.59 14.87
N HIS A 230 2.82 4.83 13.63
CA HIS A 230 3.73 4.84 12.47
C HIS A 230 3.55 6.04 11.52
N PRO A 231 3.74 7.29 11.98
CA PRO A 231 3.73 8.44 11.09
C PRO A 231 5.02 8.47 10.25
N CYS A 232 4.97 9.10 9.09
CA CYS A 232 6.14 9.35 8.25
C CYS A 232 6.20 10.81 7.80
N ALA A 233 7.41 11.32 7.65
CA ALA A 233 7.69 12.69 7.22
C ALA A 233 8.61 12.66 6.00
N VAL A 234 8.33 13.50 5.01
CA VAL A 234 9.23 13.71 3.87
C VAL A 234 10.15 14.89 4.13
N LEU A 235 11.39 14.83 3.65
CA LEU A 235 12.30 15.97 3.74
C LEU A 235 11.78 17.19 2.95
N PRO A 236 12.14 18.43 3.35
CA PRO A 236 11.81 19.63 2.58
C PRO A 236 12.31 19.55 1.14
N GLY A 237 11.49 20.02 0.19
CA GLY A 237 11.84 20.02 -1.24
C GLY A 237 11.49 18.74 -1.99
N TYR A 238 10.93 17.71 -1.34
CA TYR A 238 10.57 16.44 -1.96
C TYR A 238 9.10 16.10 -1.73
N GLU A 239 8.44 15.54 -2.75
CA GLU A 239 7.17 14.83 -2.62
C GLU A 239 7.44 13.37 -2.26
N MET A 240 6.52 12.74 -1.53
CA MET A 240 6.61 11.34 -1.13
C MET A 240 5.35 10.58 -1.52
N TYR A 241 5.56 9.45 -2.18
CA TYR A 241 4.56 8.42 -2.43
C TYR A 241 4.88 7.18 -1.60
N TYR A 242 3.86 6.46 -1.16
CA TYR A 242 4.03 5.09 -0.70
C TYR A 242 2.83 4.22 -1.06
N PHE A 243 3.17 3.02 -1.53
CA PHE A 243 2.22 1.94 -1.77
C PHE A 243 1.95 1.23 -0.45
N THR A 244 0.68 1.03 -0.10
CA THR A 244 0.25 0.45 1.18
C THR A 244 -0.49 -0.85 0.98
N ILE A 245 -0.06 -1.86 1.74
CA ILE A 245 -0.64 -3.19 1.80
C ILE A 245 -1.06 -3.43 3.23
N LEU A 246 -2.34 -3.75 3.42
CA LEU A 246 -2.94 -4.05 4.72
C LEU A 246 -3.59 -5.43 4.65
N GLY A 247 -3.17 -6.32 5.54
CA GLY A 247 -3.73 -7.66 5.70
C GLY A 247 -4.38 -7.79 7.07
N GLY A 248 -5.70 -7.93 7.11
CA GLY A 248 -6.45 -8.09 8.36
C GLY A 248 -6.28 -9.47 9.00
N LEU A 249 -6.21 -9.53 10.34
CA LEU A 249 -6.11 -10.81 11.07
C LEU A 249 -7.47 -11.51 11.20
N SER A 250 -8.44 -10.82 11.79
CA SER A 250 -9.78 -11.36 12.09
C SER A 250 -10.82 -10.91 11.07
N GLN A 251 -10.69 -9.69 10.55
CA GLN A 251 -11.63 -9.07 9.62
C GLN A 251 -10.93 -8.09 8.66
N ARG A 252 -11.61 -7.74 7.56
CA ARG A 252 -11.10 -6.80 6.56
C ARG A 252 -11.18 -5.33 6.97
N PRO A 253 -12.34 -4.81 7.46
CA PRO A 253 -12.48 -3.39 7.75
C PRO A 253 -11.41 -2.91 8.72
N LEU A 254 -10.82 -1.75 8.43
CA LEU A 254 -9.75 -1.19 9.25
C LEU A 254 -10.34 -0.19 10.24
N VAL A 255 -10.15 -0.44 11.54
CA VAL A 255 -10.41 0.52 12.60
C VAL A 255 -9.08 0.89 13.25
N GLN A 256 -8.63 2.11 12.99
CA GLN A 256 -7.39 2.65 13.52
C GLN A 256 -7.57 3.11 14.98
N TYR A 257 -6.59 2.80 15.82
CA TYR A 257 -6.47 3.38 17.15
C TYR A 257 -5.51 4.57 17.10
N PHE A 258 -6.07 5.79 17.16
CA PHE A 258 -5.28 7.01 17.21
C PHE A 258 -4.56 7.16 18.54
N GLN A 259 -3.34 7.67 18.47
CA GLN A 259 -2.50 7.91 19.64
C GLN A 259 -3.18 8.90 20.58
N PRO A 260 -3.46 8.53 21.85
CA PRO A 260 -4.23 9.37 22.76
C PRO A 260 -3.63 10.77 22.96
N SER A 261 -2.30 10.88 23.04
CA SER A 261 -1.59 12.16 23.18
C SER A 261 -1.68 13.10 21.97
N HIS A 262 -2.22 12.64 20.84
CA HIS A 262 -2.41 13.42 19.62
C HIS A 262 -3.86 13.39 19.13
N ALA A 263 -4.78 12.83 19.91
CA ALA A 263 -6.15 12.59 19.47
C ALA A 263 -6.89 13.90 19.16
N GLU A 264 -6.54 15.04 19.79
CA GLU A 264 -7.16 16.33 19.49
C GLU A 264 -6.90 16.81 18.06
N GLN A 265 -5.85 16.32 17.40
CA GLN A 265 -5.53 16.67 16.02
C GLN A 265 -6.58 16.16 15.02
N ILE A 266 -7.39 15.17 15.40
CA ILE A 266 -8.54 14.71 14.60
C ILE A 266 -9.58 15.83 14.44
N GLU A 267 -9.61 16.79 15.37
CA GLU A 267 -10.51 17.93 15.34
C GLU A 267 -9.92 19.13 14.57
N THR A 268 -8.61 19.15 14.32
CA THR A 268 -7.91 20.30 13.70
C THR A 268 -7.54 20.07 12.24
N ILE A 269 -7.32 18.82 11.82
CA ILE A 269 -6.92 18.49 10.46
C ILE A 269 -8.16 18.50 9.53
N PRO A 270 -8.19 19.35 8.49
CA PRO A 270 -9.33 19.42 7.58
C PRO A 270 -9.61 18.07 6.90
N GLY A 271 -10.88 17.64 6.89
CA GLY A 271 -11.32 16.45 6.14
C GLY A 271 -10.89 15.09 6.69
N ILE A 272 -10.18 15.03 7.83
CA ILE A 272 -9.67 13.76 8.36
C ILE A 272 -10.78 12.77 8.75
N LYS A 273 -11.93 13.25 9.23
CA LYS A 273 -13.06 12.41 9.63
C LYS A 273 -13.69 11.68 8.44
N ASP A 274 -13.70 12.31 7.27
CA ASP A 274 -14.19 11.69 6.03
C ASP A 274 -13.24 10.58 5.57
N MET A 275 -11.92 10.79 5.73
CA MET A 275 -10.92 9.76 5.49
C MET A 275 -11.11 8.56 6.42
N ILE A 276 -11.31 8.77 7.73
CA ILE A 276 -11.55 7.68 8.68
C ILE A 276 -12.77 6.85 8.28
N ALA A 277 -13.83 7.49 7.80
CA ALA A 277 -15.05 6.81 7.37
C ALA A 277 -14.85 5.94 6.12
N LYS A 278 -13.84 6.23 5.28
CA LYS A 278 -13.53 5.45 4.06
C LYS A 278 -12.80 4.13 4.34
N PHE A 279 -12.24 3.95 5.54
CA PHE A 279 -11.57 2.71 5.94
C PHE A 279 -12.45 1.73 6.73
N LYS A 280 -13.52 2.24 7.37
CA LYS A 280 -14.58 1.43 8.00
C LYS A 280 -15.47 0.81 6.95
#